data_AF-A0A2M7FLW4-F1
#
_entry.id   AF-A0A2M7FLW4-F1
#
_cell.length_a   1.000
_cell.length_b   1.000
_cell.length_c   1.000
_cell.angle_alpha   90.00
_cell.angle_beta   90.00
_cell.angle_gamma   90.00
#
_symmetry.space_group_name_H-M   'P 1'
#
loop_
_entity.id
_entity.type
_entity.pdbx_description
1 polymer ?
#
loop_
_entity_poly.entity_id
_entity_poly.type
_entity_poly.pdbx_seq_one_letter_code
_entity_poly.pdbx_strand_id
1 'polypeptide(L)'
;MFTLTSLNLNGIRSATSKGLQAWLDQTRPDCICVQEIKAQAADLAGKFEALAGLTGYFQFAEKKGYSGVGVYSRHVPSEVVAGFGSDEFDLEGRYLE
;
A
#
# COMPACT_ATOMS: atom_id res chain seq x y z
N MET A 1 13.20 10.57 15.16
CA MET A 1 13.66 10.53 13.75
C MET A 1 12.58 9.80 12.97
N PHE A 2 12.11 10.37 11.87
CA PHE A 2 11.05 9.76 11.06
C PHE A 2 11.64 8.66 10.17
N THR A 3 11.00 7.49 10.12
CA THR A 3 11.47 6.34 9.32
C THR A 3 10.46 5.99 8.23
N LEU A 4 10.89 6.11 6.98
CA LEU A 4 10.16 5.70 5.79
C LEU A 4 10.73 4.40 5.25
N THR A 5 9.86 3.43 4.97
CA THR A 5 10.21 2.16 4.31
C THR A 5 9.52 2.09 2.95
N SER A 6 10.19 1.58 1.92
CA SER A 6 9.56 1.31 0.62
C SER A 6 9.76 -0.15 0.23
N LEU A 7 8.68 -0.83 -0.18
CA LEU A 7 8.66 -2.25 -0.50
C LEU A 7 7.80 -2.53 -1.74
N ASN A 8 8.40 -3.11 -2.78
CA ASN A 8 7.61 -3.83 -3.78
C ASN A 8 7.23 -5.20 -3.21
N LEU A 9 5.94 -5.46 -3.04
CA LEU A 9 5.43 -6.65 -2.37
C LEU A 9 5.28 -7.86 -3.28
N ASN A 10 5.23 -7.64 -4.61
CA ASN A 10 4.86 -8.67 -5.58
C ASN A 10 3.59 -9.45 -5.14
N GLY A 11 2.59 -8.73 -4.64
CA GLY A 11 1.33 -9.22 -4.11
C GLY A 11 1.25 -9.17 -2.57
N ILE A 12 0.35 -8.35 -2.05
CA ILE A 12 0.21 -8.10 -0.60
C ILE A 12 -0.16 -9.36 0.20
N ARG A 13 -1.00 -10.23 -0.36
CA ARG A 13 -1.36 -11.52 0.24
C ARG A 13 -0.14 -12.43 0.39
N SER A 14 0.68 -12.49 -0.66
CA SER A 14 1.92 -13.29 -0.67
C SER A 14 2.92 -12.74 0.35
N ALA A 15 3.18 -11.43 0.32
CA ALA A 15 4.08 -10.77 1.27
C ALA A 15 3.63 -10.98 2.73
N THR A 16 2.33 -10.85 3.02
CA THR A 16 1.81 -11.06 4.38
C THR A 16 1.95 -12.50 4.83
N SER A 17 1.67 -13.47 3.95
CA SER A 17 1.87 -14.90 4.26
C SER A 17 3.34 -15.26 4.52
N LYS A 18 4.27 -14.45 4.01
CA LYS A 18 5.73 -14.62 4.19
C LYS A 18 6.31 -13.82 5.37
N GLY A 19 5.45 -13.22 6.21
CA GLY A 19 5.88 -12.57 7.45
C GLY A 19 6.08 -11.06 7.37
N LEU A 20 5.51 -10.37 6.36
CA LEU A 20 5.55 -8.91 6.30
C LEU A 20 5.09 -8.25 7.61
N GLN A 21 3.95 -8.69 8.16
CA GLN A 21 3.41 -8.13 9.41
C GLN A 21 4.40 -8.27 10.58
N ALA A 22 4.94 -9.48 10.79
CA ALA A 22 5.91 -9.75 11.85
C ALA A 22 7.22 -8.94 11.69
N TRP A 23 7.63 -8.68 10.45
CA TRP A 23 8.78 -7.82 10.16
C TRP A 23 8.48 -6.35 10.49
N LEU A 24 7.30 -5.85 10.12
CA LEU A 24 6.87 -4.48 10.43
C LEU A 24 6.72 -4.23 11.94
N ASP A 25 6.25 -5.21 12.70
CA ASP A 25 6.15 -5.10 14.16
C ASP A 25 7.52 -4.95 14.84
N GLN A 26 8.59 -5.45 14.20
CA GLN A 26 9.97 -5.32 14.69
C GLN A 26 10.61 -4.00 14.23
N THR A 27 10.47 -3.66 12.96
CA THR A 27 11.13 -2.47 12.38
C THR A 27 10.42 -1.17 12.72
N ARG A 28 9.11 -1.23 13.00
CA ARG A 28 8.24 -0.13 13.45
C ARG A 28 8.46 1.18 12.67
N PRO A 29 8.33 1.17 11.32
CA PRO A 29 8.41 2.41 10.56
C PRO A 29 7.27 3.37 10.93
N ASP A 30 7.48 4.65 10.61
CA ASP A 30 6.43 5.67 10.74
C ASP A 30 5.54 5.69 9.49
N CYS A 31 6.11 5.33 8.34
CA CYS A 31 5.43 5.24 7.06
C CYS A 31 6.01 4.12 6.17
N ILE A 32 5.15 3.46 5.39
CA ILE A 32 5.52 2.42 4.43
C ILE A 32 4.88 2.72 3.08
N CYS A 33 5.68 2.85 2.03
CA CYS A 33 5.21 2.83 0.65
C CYS A 33 5.26 1.39 0.12
N VAL A 34 4.15 0.90 -0.43
CA VAL A 34 4.07 -0.44 -1.02
C VAL A 34 3.72 -0.37 -2.50
N GLN A 35 4.37 -1.21 -3.31
CA GLN A 35 4.08 -1.35 -4.74
C GLN A 35 3.75 -2.78 -5.10
N GLU A 36 3.07 -2.96 -6.24
CA GLU A 36 2.57 -4.25 -6.71
C GLU A 36 1.75 -4.99 -5.66
N ILE A 37 0.76 -4.33 -5.07
CA ILE A 37 -0.14 -4.97 -4.10
C ILE A 37 -0.98 -6.08 -4.75
N LYS A 38 -1.24 -6.01 -6.07
CA LYS A 38 -1.96 -7.00 -6.89
C LYS A 38 -3.31 -7.40 -6.27
N ALA A 39 -4.02 -6.40 -5.79
CA ALA A 39 -5.24 -6.52 -5.01
C ALA A 39 -6.22 -5.40 -5.39
N GLN A 40 -7.47 -5.57 -4.99
CA GLN A 40 -8.54 -4.58 -5.11
C GLN A 40 -9.05 -4.19 -3.72
N ALA A 41 -9.86 -3.13 -3.62
CA ALA A 41 -10.45 -2.70 -2.34
C ALA A 41 -11.12 -3.86 -1.58
N ALA A 42 -11.89 -4.70 -2.26
CA ALA A 42 -12.56 -5.86 -1.67
C ALA A 42 -11.58 -6.95 -1.16
N ASP A 43 -10.37 -7.02 -1.70
CA ASP A 43 -9.34 -7.96 -1.21
C ASP A 43 -8.69 -7.48 0.09
N LEU A 44 -8.62 -6.15 0.30
CA LEU A 44 -8.03 -5.52 1.47
C LEU A 44 -9.01 -5.38 2.63
N ALA A 45 -10.30 -5.22 2.34
CA ALA A 45 -11.36 -4.98 3.31
C ALA A 45 -11.30 -5.98 4.48
N GLY A 46 -11.19 -5.44 5.70
CA GLY A 46 -11.11 -6.20 6.95
C GLY A 46 -9.83 -7.02 7.16
N LYS A 47 -8.82 -6.88 6.30
CA LYS A 47 -7.57 -7.69 6.36
C LYS A 47 -6.30 -6.86 6.30
N PHE A 48 -6.24 -5.90 5.37
CA PHE A 48 -5.00 -5.22 4.98
C PHE A 48 -5.17 -3.70 4.90
N GLU A 49 -6.34 -3.16 5.27
CA GLU A 49 -6.57 -1.71 5.42
C GLU A 49 -5.67 -1.08 6.48
N ALA A 50 -5.18 -1.89 7.41
CA ALA A 50 -4.12 -1.53 8.33
C ALA A 50 -3.10 -2.67 8.45
N LEU A 51 -1.83 -2.31 8.62
CA LEU A 51 -0.73 -3.24 8.92
C LEU A 51 0.13 -2.62 10.03
N ALA A 52 0.50 -3.42 11.04
CA ALA A 52 1.30 -2.98 12.19
C ALA A 52 0.79 -1.68 12.87
N GLY A 53 -0.53 -1.49 12.91
CA GLY A 53 -1.17 -0.30 13.48
C GLY A 53 -1.05 0.97 12.62
N LEU A 54 -0.60 0.85 11.38
CA LEU A 54 -0.54 1.92 10.39
C LEU A 54 -1.77 1.85 9.48
N THR A 55 -2.42 2.98 9.23
CA THR A 55 -3.57 3.07 8.32
C THR A 55 -3.10 3.13 6.88
N GLY A 56 -3.67 2.29 6.02
CA GLY A 56 -3.35 2.18 4.60
C GLY A 56 -4.24 3.05 3.71
N TYR A 57 -3.63 3.66 2.71
CA TYR A 57 -4.24 4.41 1.62
C TYR A 57 -3.76 3.79 0.31
N PHE A 58 -4.59 3.74 -0.73
CA PHE A 58 -4.29 2.93 -1.91
C PHE A 58 -4.79 3.57 -3.21
N GLN A 59 -4.04 3.32 -4.29
CA GLN A 59 -4.56 3.41 -5.65
C GLN A 59 -4.51 2.02 -6.28
N PHE A 60 -5.65 1.52 -6.74
CA PHE A 60 -5.76 0.21 -7.39
C PHE A 60 -5.66 0.36 -8.90
N ALA A 61 -5.09 -0.65 -9.56
CA ALA A 61 -5.24 -0.80 -10.99
C ALA A 61 -6.66 -1.27 -11.32
N GLU A 62 -7.20 -0.88 -12.47
CA GLU A 62 -8.50 -1.41 -12.94
C GLU A 62 -8.42 -2.91 -13.23
N LYS A 63 -7.28 -3.36 -13.75
CA LYS A 63 -7.04 -4.77 -14.02
C LYS A 63 -6.87 -5.54 -12.70
N LYS A 64 -7.78 -6.48 -12.44
CA LYS A 64 -7.73 -7.34 -11.25
C LYS A 64 -6.41 -8.11 -11.15
N GLY A 65 -5.83 -8.15 -9.95
CA GLY A 65 -4.57 -8.86 -9.68
C GLY A 65 -3.34 -8.22 -10.30
N TYR A 66 -3.43 -6.97 -10.78
CA TYR A 66 -2.33 -6.24 -11.42
C TYR A 66 -1.92 -5.02 -10.59
N SER A 67 -0.63 -4.67 -10.65
CA SER A 67 -0.05 -3.42 -10.12
C SER A 67 -0.62 -3.02 -8.74
N GLY A 68 -1.07 -1.77 -8.59
CA GLY A 68 -1.58 -1.17 -7.37
C GLY A 68 -0.46 -0.72 -6.43
N VAL A 69 -0.65 0.45 -5.84
CA VAL A 69 0.25 1.06 -4.85
C VAL A 69 -0.51 1.42 -3.58
N GLY A 70 0.23 1.58 -2.49
CA GLY A 70 -0.33 2.07 -1.25
C GLY A 70 0.69 2.74 -0.33
N VAL A 71 0.18 3.51 0.61
CA VAL A 71 0.94 4.15 1.68
C VAL A 71 0.29 3.76 2.99
N TYR A 72 1.05 3.16 3.90
CA TYR A 72 0.66 2.96 5.28
C TYR A 72 1.31 4.03 6.14
N SER A 73 0.54 4.76 6.93
CA SER A 73 1.07 5.85 7.77
C SER A 73 0.53 5.76 9.20
N ARG A 74 1.40 6.10 10.16
CA ARG A 74 1.03 6.29 11.56
C ARG A 74 0.23 7.58 11.77
N HIS A 75 0.50 8.57 10.93
CA HIS A 75 -0.11 9.89 10.97
C HIS A 75 -1.15 10.00 9.86
N VAL A 76 -2.32 10.56 10.18
CA VAL A 76 -3.34 10.85 9.18
C VAL A 76 -2.79 11.95 8.26
N PRO A 77 -2.69 11.72 6.94
CA PRO A 77 -2.23 12.73 6.01
C PRO A 77 -3.29 13.84 5.88
N SER A 78 -2.85 15.05 5.56
CA SER A 78 -3.76 16.19 5.34
C SER A 78 -4.60 16.02 4.07
N GLU A 79 -4.06 15.31 3.09
CA GLU A 79 -4.67 15.01 1.80
C GLU A 79 -4.13 13.67 1.30
N VAL A 80 -4.92 12.98 0.46
CA VAL A 80 -4.48 11.76 -0.23
C VAL A 80 -4.84 11.95 -1.69
N VAL A 81 -3.84 11.99 -2.57
CA VAL A 81 -4.05 12.18 -4.00
C VAL A 81 -3.68 10.89 -4.73
N ALA A 82 -4.69 10.29 -5.37
CA ALA A 82 -4.53 9.08 -6.14
C ALA A 82 -4.50 9.42 -7.64
N GLY A 83 -3.46 8.97 -8.33
CA GLY A 83 -3.25 9.25 -9.74
C GLY A 83 -2.39 10.48 -10.01
N PHE A 84 -1.72 10.45 -11.16
CA PHE A 84 -0.76 11.45 -11.62
C PHE A 84 -1.38 12.40 -12.67
N GLY A 85 -2.66 12.24 -13.01
CA GLY A 85 -3.36 13.09 -13.97
C GLY A 85 -3.15 12.66 -15.42
N SER A 86 -2.92 11.37 -15.65
CA SER A 86 -2.75 10.77 -16.97
C SER A 86 -3.57 9.49 -17.06
N ASP A 87 -4.58 9.49 -17.92
CA ASP A 87 -5.47 8.34 -18.12
C ASP A 87 -4.68 7.05 -18.45
N GLU A 88 -3.55 7.15 -19.17
CA GLU A 88 -2.73 5.97 -19.48
C GLU A 88 -2.16 5.31 -18.21
N PHE A 89 -1.77 6.09 -17.21
CA PHE A 89 -1.09 5.58 -16.01
C PHE A 89 -2.03 5.40 -14.82
N ASP A 90 -3.08 6.20 -14.73
CA ASP A 90 -4.01 6.19 -13.60
C ASP A 90 -4.83 4.90 -13.56
N LEU A 91 -5.14 4.33 -14.72
CA LEU A 91 -5.80 3.02 -14.83
C LEU A 91 -4.91 1.87 -14.34
N GLU A 92 -3.59 2.06 -14.30
CA GLU A 92 -2.63 1.06 -13.82
C GLU A 92 -2.35 1.16 -12.31
N GLY A 93 -2.90 2.15 -11.61
CA GLY A 93 -2.79 2.27 -10.16
C GLY A 93 -1.34 2.36 -9.67
N ARG A 94 -0.57 3.33 -10.17
CA ARG A 94 0.88 3.45 -9.95
C ARG A 94 1.33 4.64 -9.12
N TYR A 95 0.42 5.54 -8.73
CA TYR A 95 0.75 6.78 -8.04
C TYR A 95 -0.16 7.06 -6.85
N LEU A 96 0.46 7.39 -5.72
CA LEU A 96 -0.23 7.84 -4.51
C LEU A 96 0.71 8.78 -3.74
N GLU A 97 0.19 9.93 -3.33
CA GLU A 97 0.85 10.88 -2.42
C GLU A 97 -0.01 11.20 -1.18
#